data_AF-A0A1S0YLZ0-F1
#
_entry.id   AF-A0A1S0YLZ0-F1
#
_cell.length_a   1.000
_cell.length_b   1.000
_cell.length_c   1.000
_cell.angle_alpha   90.00
_cell.angle_beta   90.00
_cell.angle_gamma   90.00
#
_symmetry.space_group_name_H-M   'P 1'
#
loop_
_entity.id
_entity.type
_entity.pdbx_description
1 polymer ?
#
loop_
_entity_poly.entity_id
_entity_poly.type
_entity_poly.pdbx_seq_one_letter_code
_entity_poly.pdbx_strand_id
1 'polypeptide(L)'
;MTVLVLDARWPQMVPVDVAQRLVGPLEFTAEVPISVRWSLNPASTVGTPWLVTTDPDDPQVRERAAAGEEVLTVPSLQDPVAEAVRVMAQARRRGEWERSMSHKELVPYLREECAELAEAIESGASDEELKKELSDVLLQVLFHAEIAAEREAFNFADVAAAFVEKMRVRAPYFFDGSTGLVDLETQERLWAEGKAREQAE
;
A
#
# COMPACT_ATOMS: atom_id res chain seq x y z
N MET A 1 27.88 -10.87 2.83
CA MET A 1 26.64 -11.52 3.31
C MET A 1 25.53 -11.03 2.40
N THR A 2 24.40 -11.72 2.31
CA THR A 2 23.29 -11.30 1.43
C THR A 2 22.09 -11.01 2.31
N VAL A 3 21.44 -9.88 2.10
CA VAL A 3 20.24 -9.51 2.85
C VAL A 3 19.02 -9.86 2.02
N LEU A 4 18.07 -10.58 2.60
CA LEU A 4 16.75 -10.82 2.05
C LEU A 4 15.72 -10.05 2.87
N VAL A 5 15.14 -9.01 2.28
CA VAL A 5 14.06 -8.23 2.87
C VAL A 5 12.72 -8.77 2.36
N LEU A 6 11.96 -9.35 3.27
CA LEU A 6 10.62 -9.88 3.08
C LEU A 6 9.57 -8.82 3.38
N ASP A 7 8.39 -9.00 2.83
CA ASP A 7 7.26 -8.13 3.11
C ASP A 7 6.59 -8.54 4.43
N ALA A 8 6.54 -7.64 5.40
CA ALA A 8 5.91 -7.90 6.69
C ALA A 8 4.43 -8.30 6.58
N ARG A 9 3.73 -7.93 5.50
CA ARG A 9 2.34 -8.33 5.23
C ARG A 9 2.24 -9.81 4.85
N TRP A 10 3.25 -10.33 4.17
CA TRP A 10 3.29 -11.69 3.65
C TRP A 10 4.69 -12.30 3.78
N PRO A 11 5.20 -12.48 5.02
CA PRO A 11 6.59 -12.86 5.24
C PRO A 11 6.91 -14.29 4.79
N GLN A 12 5.90 -15.08 4.45
CA GLN A 12 6.01 -16.41 3.84
C GLN A 12 6.10 -16.39 2.31
N MET A 13 5.85 -15.26 1.65
CA MET A 13 5.83 -15.14 0.19
C MET A 13 7.23 -14.83 -0.34
N VAL A 14 8.02 -15.89 -0.54
CA VAL A 14 9.37 -15.80 -1.12
C VAL A 14 9.29 -16.17 -2.61
N PRO A 15 9.76 -15.29 -3.51
CA PRO A 15 9.86 -15.61 -4.93
C PRO A 15 10.67 -16.89 -5.17
N VAL A 16 10.22 -17.74 -6.10
CA VAL A 16 10.84 -19.04 -6.36
C VAL A 16 12.31 -18.91 -6.77
N ASP A 17 12.64 -17.88 -7.56
CA ASP A 17 14.01 -17.57 -7.99
C ASP A 17 14.90 -17.16 -6.80
N VAL A 18 14.36 -16.41 -5.83
CA VAL A 18 15.08 -16.06 -4.59
C VAL A 18 15.26 -17.30 -3.71
N ALA A 19 14.21 -18.11 -3.54
CA ALA A 19 14.27 -19.34 -2.75
C ALA A 19 15.33 -20.32 -3.26
N GLN A 20 15.48 -20.43 -4.58
CA GLN A 20 16.52 -21.27 -5.21
C GLN A 20 17.95 -20.77 -4.97
N ARG A 21 18.12 -19.49 -4.63
CA ARG A 21 19.42 -18.87 -4.36
C ARG A 21 19.85 -18.94 -2.90
N LEU A 22 18.95 -19.33 -1.99
CA LEU A 22 19.25 -19.43 -0.56
C LEU A 22 20.26 -20.57 -0.30
N VAL A 23 21.54 -20.18 -0.24
CA VAL A 23 22.69 -21.06 -0.01
C VAL A 23 23.55 -20.41 1.07
N GLY A 24 23.75 -21.11 2.18
CA GLY A 24 24.47 -20.64 3.35
C GLY A 24 23.60 -20.62 4.62
N PRO A 25 24.20 -20.31 5.78
CA PRO A 25 23.46 -20.18 7.03
C PRO A 25 22.53 -18.97 6.99
N LEU A 26 21.35 -19.09 7.60
CA LEU A 26 20.36 -18.02 7.72
C LEU A 26 20.40 -17.40 9.12
N GLU A 27 20.53 -16.08 9.15
CA GLU A 27 20.36 -15.24 10.34
C GLU A 27 19.06 -14.44 10.18
N PHE A 28 18.38 -14.16 11.28
CA PHE A 28 17.08 -13.51 11.28
C PHE A 28 17.07 -12.33 12.25
N THR A 29 16.53 -11.21 11.82
CA THR A 29 16.14 -10.11 12.72
C THR A 29 14.96 -10.54 13.62
N ALA A 30 14.68 -9.77 14.67
CA ALA A 30 13.79 -10.19 15.74
C ALA A 30 12.32 -10.28 15.31
N GLU A 31 11.90 -9.45 14.38
CA GLU A 31 10.53 -9.30 13.90
C GLU A 31 10.10 -10.39 12.91
N VAL A 32 11.05 -11.12 12.30
CA VAL A 32 10.71 -12.23 11.38
C VAL A 32 9.94 -13.32 12.16
N PRO A 33 8.73 -13.73 11.73
CA PRO A 33 7.94 -14.73 12.45
C PRO A 33 8.64 -16.08 12.58
N ILE A 34 8.51 -16.75 13.73
CA ILE A 34 9.13 -18.07 13.99
C ILE A 34 8.73 -19.10 12.93
N SER A 35 7.47 -19.08 12.48
CA SER A 35 6.97 -19.97 11.42
C SER A 35 7.75 -19.81 10.11
N VAL A 36 8.13 -18.59 9.75
CA VAL A 36 8.93 -18.29 8.55
C VAL A 36 10.36 -18.80 8.74
N ARG A 37 10.97 -18.57 9.91
CA ARG A 37 12.32 -19.05 10.23
C ARG A 37 12.46 -20.57 10.10
N TRP A 38 11.43 -21.32 10.49
CA TRP A 38 11.41 -22.78 10.39
C TRP A 38 11.10 -23.28 8.97
N SER A 39 10.39 -22.49 8.18
CA SER A 39 9.99 -22.88 6.82
C SER A 39 11.07 -22.58 5.78
N LEU A 40 11.88 -21.55 6.02
CA LEU A 40 13.01 -21.22 5.16
C LEU A 40 14.12 -22.26 5.30
N ASN A 41 14.26 -23.09 4.27
CA ASN A 41 15.24 -24.17 4.22
C ASN A 41 16.24 -23.92 3.08
N PRO A 42 17.44 -23.41 3.36
CA PRO A 42 18.43 -23.16 2.32
C PRO A 42 18.91 -24.49 1.71
N ALA A 43 19.29 -24.46 0.42
CA ALA A 43 19.74 -25.66 -0.30
C ALA A 43 21.06 -26.24 0.28
N SER A 44 21.82 -25.43 1.00
CA SER A 44 23.03 -25.81 1.74
C SER A 44 23.20 -24.86 2.91
N THR A 45 23.76 -25.33 4.02
CA THR A 45 24.18 -24.48 5.15
C THR A 45 25.64 -24.07 5.07
N VAL A 46 26.35 -24.46 4.01
CA VAL A 46 27.75 -24.10 3.76
C VAL A 46 27.79 -22.96 2.75
N GLY A 47 28.39 -21.84 3.13
CA GLY A 47 28.53 -20.67 2.27
C GLY A 47 28.48 -19.36 3.06
N THR A 48 28.31 -18.26 2.34
CA THR A 48 28.14 -16.93 2.90
C THR A 48 26.80 -16.84 3.66
N PRO A 49 26.76 -16.27 4.88
CA PRO A 49 25.51 -16.10 5.61
C PRO A 49 24.53 -15.17 4.88
N TRP A 50 23.26 -15.40 5.15
CA TRP A 50 22.14 -14.54 4.77
C TRP A 50 21.55 -13.87 5.99
N LEU A 51 21.22 -12.59 5.88
CA LEU A 51 20.32 -11.92 6.83
C LEU A 51 18.92 -11.93 6.24
N VAL A 52 17.94 -12.44 6.95
CA VAL A 52 16.53 -12.36 6.59
C VAL A 52 15.83 -11.41 7.54
N THR A 53 15.09 -10.46 6.99
CA THR A 53 14.41 -9.39 7.73
C THR A 53 13.06 -9.09 7.11
N THR A 54 12.10 -8.59 7.89
CA THR A 54 10.87 -7.96 7.34
C THR A 54 10.87 -6.44 7.53
N ASP A 55 11.89 -5.90 8.19
CA ASP A 55 12.10 -4.47 8.37
C ASP A 55 13.17 -3.95 7.38
N PRO A 56 12.78 -3.22 6.32
CA PRO A 56 13.73 -2.60 5.40
C PRO A 56 14.57 -1.48 6.05
N ASP A 57 14.11 -0.89 7.16
CA ASP A 57 14.79 0.19 7.88
C ASP A 57 15.73 -0.33 8.99
N ASP A 58 15.82 -1.64 9.18
CA ASP A 58 16.67 -2.25 10.20
C ASP A 58 18.13 -1.74 10.06
N PRO A 59 18.79 -1.36 11.17
CA PRO A 59 20.16 -0.85 11.12
C PRO A 59 21.15 -1.79 10.40
N GLN A 60 20.99 -3.10 10.53
CA GLN A 60 21.84 -4.08 9.86
C GLN A 60 21.63 -4.04 8.35
N VAL A 61 20.40 -3.87 7.86
CA VAL A 61 20.12 -3.73 6.41
C VAL A 61 20.87 -2.52 5.87
N ARG A 62 20.80 -1.38 6.56
CA ARG A 62 21.47 -0.13 6.15
C ARG A 62 22.99 -0.24 6.19
N GLU A 63 23.54 -0.84 7.24
CA GLU A 63 24.99 -1.07 7.37
C GLU A 63 25.51 -1.96 6.24
N ARG A 64 24.80 -3.05 5.94
CA ARG A 64 25.18 -4.02 4.89
C ARG A 64 25.06 -3.41 3.50
N ALA A 65 23.98 -2.68 3.23
CA ALA A 65 23.82 -1.92 1.99
C ALA A 65 24.95 -0.90 1.80
N ALA A 66 25.31 -0.17 2.85
CA ALA A 66 26.42 0.79 2.82
C ALA A 66 27.79 0.12 2.61
N ALA A 67 27.95 -1.13 3.06
CA ALA A 67 29.13 -1.95 2.80
C ALA A 67 29.18 -2.54 1.37
N GLY A 68 28.18 -2.26 0.52
CA GLY A 68 28.09 -2.78 -0.85
C GLY A 68 27.65 -4.24 -0.92
N GLU A 69 27.08 -4.77 0.16
CA GLU A 69 26.52 -6.12 0.18
C GLU A 69 25.20 -6.18 -0.60
N GLU A 70 24.88 -7.34 -1.16
CA GLU A 70 23.66 -7.52 -1.95
C GLU A 70 22.43 -7.48 -1.05
N VAL A 71 21.49 -6.58 -1.36
CA VAL A 71 20.17 -6.49 -0.72
C VAL A 71 19.09 -6.89 -1.72
N LEU A 72 18.48 -8.04 -1.48
CA LEU A 72 17.36 -8.56 -2.25
C LEU A 72 16.06 -8.18 -1.56
N THR A 73 15.20 -7.46 -2.25
CA THR A 73 13.84 -7.16 -1.80
C THR A 73 12.85 -8.00 -2.58
N VAL A 74 11.83 -8.53 -1.91
CA VAL A 74 10.75 -9.23 -2.61
C VAL A 74 9.93 -8.26 -3.47
N PRO A 75 9.38 -8.69 -4.63
CA PRO A 75 8.60 -7.82 -5.51
C PRO A 75 7.41 -7.13 -4.84
N SER A 76 6.82 -7.73 -3.80
CA SER A 76 5.72 -7.12 -3.06
C SER A 76 6.12 -5.86 -2.28
N LEU A 77 7.42 -5.65 -2.02
CA LEU A 77 7.94 -4.41 -1.45
C LEU A 77 8.06 -3.29 -2.48
N GLN A 78 8.09 -3.62 -3.78
CA GLN A 78 8.14 -2.69 -4.91
C GLN A 78 6.73 -2.27 -5.37
N ASP A 79 5.77 -2.26 -4.44
CA ASP A 79 4.39 -1.82 -4.64
C ASP A 79 4.28 -0.32 -4.31
N PRO A 80 4.07 0.57 -5.31
CA PRO A 80 4.02 2.02 -5.09
C PRO A 80 2.88 2.44 -4.15
N VAL A 81 1.78 1.68 -4.09
CA VAL A 81 0.66 2.00 -3.19
C VAL A 81 1.05 1.69 -1.75
N ALA A 82 1.67 0.52 -1.52
CA ALA A 82 2.20 0.20 -0.20
C ALA A 82 3.30 1.16 0.24
N GLU A 83 4.14 1.61 -0.70
CA GLU A 83 5.14 2.64 -0.44
C GLU A 83 4.51 3.97 -0.02
N ALA A 84 3.49 4.45 -0.75
CA ALA A 84 2.78 5.68 -0.39
C ALA A 84 2.16 5.62 1.02
N VAL A 85 1.55 4.48 1.40
CA VAL A 85 1.04 4.26 2.76
C VAL A 85 2.17 4.31 3.79
N ARG A 86 3.31 3.62 3.53
CA ARG A 86 4.46 3.65 4.44
C ARG A 86 5.04 5.06 4.60
N VAL A 87 5.18 5.79 3.51
CA VAL A 87 5.70 7.17 3.49
C VAL A 87 4.80 8.08 4.32
N MET A 88 3.48 8.00 4.15
CA MET A 88 2.55 8.78 4.97
C MET A 88 2.67 8.45 6.46
N ALA A 89 2.72 7.15 6.80
CA ALA A 89 2.90 6.71 8.19
C ALA A 89 4.23 7.22 8.78
N GLN A 90 5.30 7.25 7.98
CA GLN A 90 6.58 7.81 8.40
C GLN A 90 6.54 9.33 8.55
N ALA A 91 5.86 10.03 7.65
CA ALA A 91 5.65 11.48 7.73
C ALA A 91 4.93 11.85 9.03
N ARG A 92 3.83 11.15 9.35
CA ARG A 92 3.10 11.31 10.62
C ARG A 92 3.93 10.97 11.87
N ARG A 93 4.88 10.04 11.78
CA ARG A 93 5.79 9.70 12.88
C ARG A 93 6.92 10.70 13.09
N ARG A 94 7.45 11.30 12.02
CA ARG A 94 8.70 12.09 12.07
C ARG A 94 8.50 13.59 11.89
N GLY A 95 7.48 14.01 11.15
CA GLY A 95 7.22 15.38 10.79
C GLY A 95 6.37 16.12 11.83
N GLU A 96 6.83 17.30 12.25
CA GLU A 96 6.13 18.12 13.25
C GLU A 96 4.79 18.63 12.70
N TRP A 97 4.79 19.14 11.47
CA TRP A 97 3.58 19.64 10.82
C TRP A 97 2.59 18.51 10.57
N GLU A 98 3.06 17.43 9.94
CA GLU A 98 2.24 16.27 9.57
C GLU A 98 1.55 15.69 10.79
N ARG A 99 2.27 15.54 11.91
CA ARG A 99 1.73 15.07 13.17
C ARG A 99 0.74 16.03 13.83
N SER A 100 0.93 17.33 13.65
CA SER A 100 0.05 18.35 14.23
C SER A 100 -1.32 18.39 13.57
N MET A 101 -1.46 17.90 12.33
CA MET A 101 -2.70 17.93 11.57
C MET A 101 -3.77 16.97 12.12
N SER A 102 -4.99 17.49 12.29
CA SER A 102 -6.21 16.71 12.45
C SER A 102 -7.04 16.69 11.14
N HIS A 103 -8.05 15.82 11.08
CA HIS A 103 -8.99 15.80 9.95
C HIS A 103 -9.59 17.18 9.64
N LYS A 104 -9.88 17.97 10.69
CA LYS A 104 -10.51 19.28 10.52
C LYS A 104 -9.53 20.31 9.96
N GLU A 105 -8.28 20.26 10.39
CA GLU A 105 -7.22 21.16 9.92
C GLU A 105 -6.80 20.87 8.48
N LEU A 106 -7.00 19.64 8.00
CA LEU A 106 -6.73 19.24 6.63
C LEU A 106 -7.83 19.66 5.63
N VAL A 107 -9.05 20.00 6.07
CA VAL A 107 -10.18 20.34 5.18
C VAL A 107 -9.86 21.48 4.20
N PRO A 108 -9.20 22.58 4.58
CA PRO A 108 -8.83 23.63 3.63
C PRO A 108 -7.94 23.10 2.50
N TYR A 109 -6.90 22.32 2.84
CA TYR A 109 -6.00 21.71 1.86
C TYR A 109 -6.76 20.75 0.94
N LEU A 110 -7.60 19.86 1.48
CA LEU A 110 -8.44 18.98 0.66
C LEU A 110 -9.33 19.74 -0.34
N ARG A 111 -9.86 20.90 0.05
CA ARG A 111 -10.67 21.73 -0.87
C ARG A 111 -9.82 22.37 -1.96
N GLU A 112 -8.61 22.80 -1.61
CA GLU A 112 -7.63 23.36 -2.54
C GLU A 112 -7.23 22.31 -3.58
N GLU A 113 -6.74 21.13 -3.17
CA GLU A 113 -6.33 20.07 -4.10
C GLU A 113 -7.49 19.60 -5.01
N CYS A 114 -8.71 19.53 -4.47
CA CYS A 114 -9.88 19.20 -5.30
C CYS A 114 -10.21 20.31 -6.31
N ALA A 115 -9.97 21.58 -5.99
CA ALA A 115 -10.18 22.69 -6.89
C ALA A 115 -9.09 22.74 -7.98
N GLU A 116 -7.83 22.50 -7.62
CA GLU A 116 -6.71 22.43 -8.58
C GLU A 116 -6.91 21.28 -9.57
N LEU A 117 -7.32 20.09 -9.07
CA LEU A 117 -7.70 18.97 -9.95
C LEU A 117 -8.84 19.35 -10.90
N ALA A 118 -9.88 20.03 -10.40
CA ALA A 118 -11.00 20.46 -11.25
C ALA A 118 -10.54 21.46 -12.32
N GLU A 119 -9.70 22.43 -11.95
CA GLU A 119 -9.13 23.41 -12.88
C GLU A 119 -8.27 22.74 -13.96
N ALA A 120 -7.42 21.77 -13.59
CA ALA A 120 -6.61 21.01 -14.54
C ALA A 120 -7.47 20.27 -15.57
N ILE A 121 -8.60 19.71 -15.14
CA ILE A 121 -9.57 19.04 -16.04
C ILE A 121 -10.26 20.06 -16.95
N GLU A 122 -10.78 21.16 -16.39
CA GLU A 122 -11.55 22.17 -17.12
C GLU A 122 -10.69 22.94 -18.15
N SER A 123 -9.42 23.17 -17.83
CA SER A 123 -8.47 23.84 -18.72
C SER A 123 -7.88 22.92 -19.80
N GLY A 124 -8.10 21.61 -19.71
CA GLY A 124 -7.51 20.63 -20.62
C GLY A 124 -5.99 20.53 -20.45
N ALA A 125 -5.52 20.49 -19.20
CA ALA A 125 -4.12 20.37 -18.85
C ALA A 125 -3.50 19.06 -19.40
N SER A 126 -2.16 18.97 -19.36
CA SER A 126 -1.46 17.76 -19.79
C SER A 126 -1.73 16.58 -18.84
N ASP A 127 -1.54 15.37 -19.35
CA ASP A 127 -1.64 14.15 -18.52
C ASP A 127 -0.65 14.16 -17.34
N GLU A 128 0.47 14.87 -17.46
CA GLU A 128 1.44 15.04 -16.37
C GLU A 128 0.89 15.91 -15.26
N GLU A 129 0.25 17.04 -15.59
CA GLU A 129 -0.39 17.90 -14.60
C GLU A 129 -1.60 17.19 -13.97
N LEU A 130 -2.45 16.55 -14.78
CA LEU A 130 -3.59 15.79 -14.26
C LEU A 130 -3.16 14.71 -13.26
N LYS A 131 -2.06 14.00 -13.56
CA LYS A 131 -1.49 13.00 -12.66
C LYS A 131 -0.93 13.61 -11.37
N LYS A 132 -0.33 14.80 -11.44
CA LYS A 132 0.14 15.55 -10.26
C LYS A 132 -1.04 15.88 -9.35
N GLU A 133 -2.09 16.50 -9.89
CA GLU A 133 -3.27 16.89 -9.10
C GLU A 133 -4.01 15.66 -8.49
N LEU A 134 -4.09 14.56 -9.24
CA LEU A 134 -4.62 13.30 -8.70
C LEU A 134 -3.78 12.75 -7.55
N SER A 135 -2.46 12.93 -7.60
CA SER A 135 -1.55 12.55 -6.52
C SER A 135 -1.76 13.42 -5.28
N ASP A 136 -2.03 14.72 -5.44
CA ASP A 136 -2.27 15.63 -4.32
C ASP A 136 -3.63 15.37 -3.66
N VAL A 137 -4.65 15.01 -4.42
CA VAL A 137 -5.91 14.47 -3.84
C VAL A 137 -5.67 13.14 -3.12
N LEU A 138 -4.84 12.23 -3.66
CA LEU A 138 -4.48 10.98 -2.99
C LEU A 138 -3.72 11.23 -1.68
N LEU A 139 -2.84 12.24 -1.62
CA LEU A 139 -2.14 12.66 -0.41
C LEU A 139 -3.12 12.97 0.72
N GLN A 140 -4.21 13.67 0.42
CA GLN A 140 -5.26 13.97 1.40
C GLN A 140 -5.95 12.69 1.89
N VAL A 141 -6.30 11.76 0.99
CA VAL A 141 -6.89 10.47 1.37
C VAL A 141 -5.96 9.69 2.30
N LEU A 142 -4.65 9.64 1.99
CA LEU A 142 -3.65 8.98 2.82
C LEU A 142 -3.52 9.63 4.20
N PHE A 143 -3.53 10.97 4.29
CA PHE A 143 -3.52 11.67 5.57
C PHE A 143 -4.72 11.29 6.45
N HIS A 144 -5.93 11.32 5.89
CA HIS A 144 -7.13 10.95 6.61
C HIS A 144 -7.11 9.48 7.03
N ALA A 145 -6.62 8.58 6.17
CA ALA A 145 -6.47 7.17 6.49
C ALA A 145 -5.46 6.94 7.63
N GLU A 146 -4.30 7.60 7.63
CA GLU A 146 -3.29 7.44 8.67
C GLU A 146 -3.75 8.01 10.02
N ILE A 147 -4.41 9.18 10.03
CA ILE A 147 -5.01 9.75 11.26
C ILE A 147 -6.08 8.81 11.85
N ALA A 148 -6.81 8.07 11.02
CA ALA A 148 -7.74 7.04 11.49
C ALA A 148 -7.01 5.78 11.99
N ALA A 149 -5.93 5.38 11.32
CA ALA A 149 -5.15 4.21 11.66
C ALA A 149 -4.46 4.35 13.02
N GLU A 150 -3.93 5.54 13.33
CA GLU A 150 -3.33 5.88 14.64
C GLU A 150 -4.31 5.72 15.82
N ARG A 151 -5.62 5.76 15.56
CA ARG A 151 -6.69 5.59 16.54
C ARG A 151 -7.37 4.23 16.43
N GLU A 152 -6.78 3.30 15.68
CA GLU A 152 -7.29 1.94 15.44
C GLU A 152 -8.73 1.94 14.87
N ALA A 153 -9.13 2.99 14.14
CA ALA A 153 -10.49 3.12 13.62
C ALA A 153 -10.65 2.49 12.23
N PHE A 154 -9.80 2.89 11.28
CA PHE A 154 -9.67 2.31 9.94
C PHE A 154 -8.35 2.77 9.33
N ASN A 155 -7.88 2.10 8.28
CA ASN A 155 -6.69 2.47 7.52
C ASN A 155 -6.98 2.57 6.01
N PHE A 156 -5.95 2.79 5.21
CA PHE A 156 -6.11 2.95 3.76
C PHE A 156 -6.67 1.69 3.07
N ALA A 157 -6.31 0.50 3.54
CA ALA A 157 -6.84 -0.75 3.00
C ALA A 157 -8.35 -0.88 3.28
N ASP A 158 -8.82 -0.41 4.44
CA ASP A 158 -10.24 -0.38 4.76
C ASP A 158 -11.01 0.61 3.85
N VAL A 159 -10.42 1.76 3.51
CA VAL A 159 -10.99 2.71 2.53
C VAL A 159 -11.13 2.05 1.15
N ALA A 160 -10.08 1.36 0.69
CA ALA A 160 -10.11 0.62 -0.58
C ALA A 160 -11.14 -0.53 -0.56
N ALA A 161 -11.22 -1.28 0.55
CA ALA A 161 -12.20 -2.34 0.71
C ALA A 161 -13.64 -1.80 0.69
N ALA A 162 -13.90 -0.69 1.38
CA ALA A 162 -15.20 -0.02 1.38
C ALA A 162 -15.59 0.50 -0.02
N PHE A 163 -14.63 0.96 -0.83
CA PHE A 163 -14.88 1.29 -2.23
C PHE A 163 -15.29 0.05 -3.03
N VAL A 164 -14.55 -1.06 -2.92
CA VAL A 164 -14.86 -2.31 -3.64
C VAL A 164 -16.25 -2.82 -3.24
N GLU A 165 -16.58 -2.84 -1.94
CA GLU A 165 -17.88 -3.29 -1.46
C GLU A 165 -19.02 -2.43 -2.00
N LYS A 166 -18.86 -1.10 -1.97
CA LYS A 166 -19.80 -0.17 -2.60
C LYS A 166 -20.02 -0.47 -4.08
N MET A 167 -18.95 -0.81 -4.81
CA MET A 167 -19.07 -1.18 -6.22
C MET A 167 -19.74 -2.53 -6.41
N ARG A 168 -19.54 -3.51 -5.52
CA ARG A 168 -20.28 -4.79 -5.56
C ARG A 168 -21.79 -4.58 -5.42
N VAL A 169 -22.18 -3.64 -4.56
CA VAL A 169 -23.59 -3.32 -4.31
C VAL A 169 -24.21 -2.50 -5.46
N ARG A 170 -23.53 -1.44 -5.90
CA ARG A 170 -24.08 -0.44 -6.86
C ARG A 170 -23.81 -0.74 -8.32
N ALA A 171 -22.79 -1.56 -8.62
CA ALA A 171 -22.40 -1.97 -9.97
C ALA A 171 -22.06 -3.47 -10.01
N PRO A 172 -23.02 -4.36 -9.69
CA PRO A 172 -22.78 -5.81 -9.59
C PRO A 172 -22.26 -6.45 -10.89
N TYR A 173 -22.55 -5.83 -12.04
CA TYR A 173 -22.08 -6.26 -13.35
C TYR A 173 -20.54 -6.22 -13.53
N PHE A 174 -19.81 -5.59 -12.61
CA PHE A 174 -18.35 -5.71 -12.55
C PHE A 174 -17.88 -7.06 -11.99
N PHE A 175 -18.74 -7.81 -11.30
CA PHE A 175 -18.36 -8.96 -10.48
C PHE A 175 -19.16 -10.23 -10.76
N ASP A 176 -20.26 -10.14 -11.51
CA ASP A 176 -21.18 -11.27 -11.78
C ASP A 176 -20.84 -12.08 -13.05
N GLY A 177 -19.72 -11.75 -13.71
CA GLY A 177 -19.30 -12.42 -14.94
C GLY A 177 -19.90 -11.81 -16.21
N SER A 178 -20.60 -10.67 -16.12
CA SER A 178 -21.01 -9.89 -17.29
C SER A 178 -19.80 -9.51 -18.16
N THR A 179 -19.92 -9.72 -19.47
CA THR A 179 -18.84 -9.47 -20.45
C THR A 179 -19.18 -8.38 -21.46
N GLY A 180 -20.44 -7.90 -21.48
CA GLY A 180 -20.93 -6.89 -22.41
C GLY A 180 -21.01 -5.50 -21.79
N LEU A 181 -21.17 -4.49 -22.65
CA LEU A 181 -21.50 -3.14 -22.20
C LEU A 181 -22.88 -3.15 -21.53
N VAL A 182 -22.95 -2.58 -20.35
CA VAL A 182 -24.22 -2.30 -19.66
C VAL A 182 -24.64 -0.90 -20.07
N ASP A 183 -25.87 -0.73 -20.53
CA ASP A 183 -26.39 0.57 -20.97
C ASP A 183 -26.58 1.54 -19.79
N LEU A 184 -26.62 2.83 -20.09
CA LEU A 184 -26.68 3.88 -19.08
C LEU A 184 -27.93 3.79 -18.18
N GLU A 185 -29.09 3.46 -18.75
CA GLU A 185 -30.34 3.35 -18.00
C GLU A 185 -30.24 2.21 -16.96
N THR A 186 -29.68 1.07 -17.36
CA THR A 186 -29.40 -0.04 -16.46
C THR A 186 -28.40 0.36 -15.37
N GLN A 187 -27.32 1.08 -15.71
CA GLN A 187 -26.34 1.56 -14.73
C GLN A 187 -26.97 2.49 -13.69
N GLU A 188 -27.74 3.49 -14.13
CA GLU A 188 -28.42 4.45 -13.25
C GLU A 188 -29.41 3.76 -12.31
N ARG A 189 -30.20 2.81 -12.84
CA ARG A 189 -31.14 2.01 -12.05
C ARG A 189 -30.43 1.19 -10.97
N LEU A 190 -29.38 0.44 -11.35
CA LEU A 190 -28.62 -0.39 -10.40
C LEU A 190 -27.95 0.48 -9.32
N TRP A 191 -27.43 1.64 -9.69
CA TRP A 191 -26.83 2.57 -8.75
C TRP A 191 -27.83 3.11 -7.72
N ALA A 192 -29.02 3.52 -8.19
CA ALA A 192 -30.09 4.00 -7.32
C ALA A 192 -30.61 2.90 -6.37
N GLU A 193 -30.82 1.69 -6.88
CA GLU A 193 -31.21 0.52 -6.07
C GLU A 193 -30.15 0.18 -5.01
N GLY A 194 -28.87 0.15 -5.39
CA GLY A 194 -27.78 -0.14 -4.47
C GLY A 194 -27.66 0.91 -3.37
N LYS A 195 -27.77 2.20 -3.71
CA LYS A 195 -27.76 3.30 -2.73
C LYS A 195 -28.93 3.21 -1.73
N ALA A 196 -30.11 2.77 -2.17
CA ALA A 196 -31.27 2.60 -1.30
C ALA A 196 -31.09 1.47 -0.29
N ARG A 197 -30.42 0.37 -0.67
CA ARG A 197 -30.13 -0.76 0.23
C ARG A 197 -29.19 -0.35 1.36
N GLU A 198 -28.13 0.40 1.03
CA GLU A 198 -27.16 0.90 2.03
C GLU A 198 -27.79 1.85 3.06
N GLN A 199 -28.87 2.56 2.71
CA GLN A 199 -29.57 3.47 3.64
C GLN A 199 -30.57 2.75 4.55
N ALA A 200 -30.91 1.50 4.23
CA ALA A 200 -31.86 0.69 4.99
C ALA A 200 -31.19 -0.19 6.06
N GLU A 201 -29.87 -0.31 6.03
CA GLU A 201 -29.01 -0.99 7.02
C GLU A 201 -28.50 -0.03 8.10
#